data_AF-A0A419R0Q7-F1
#
_entry.id   AF-A0A419R0Q7-F1
#
_cell.length_a   1.000
_cell.length_b   1.000
_cell.length_c   1.000
_cell.angle_alpha   90.00
_cell.angle_beta   90.00
_cell.angle_gamma   90.00
#
_symmetry.space_group_name_H-M   'P 1'
#
loop_
_entity.id
_entity.type
_entity.pdbx_description
1 polymer ?
#
loop_
_entity_poly.entity_id
_entity_poly.type
_entity_poly.pdbx_seq_one_letter_code
_entity_poly.pdbx_strand_id
1 'polypeptide(L)'
;MPFRRVNRPQSPDYDPSLQRHHLLPLQVLSLRPFAEMLERLGYALIGFDDFRRNGLLLPARDSAALRLSLPLHRGPHRQYNTLVMERVGQIEARWSAHRMRSENAADAEAAMRLALLQRALRRRLLNPAGKPFRLNRHDPVGTGFDFTDLDAMAESLWGATQNIAASSATLAS
;
A
#
# COMPACT_ATOMS: atom_id res chain seq x y z
N MET A 1 -9.90 4.12 -12.45
CA MET A 1 -11.30 3.92 -12.04
C MET A 1 -11.47 4.50 -10.65
N PRO A 2 -12.34 5.51 -10.45
CA PRO A 2 -12.47 6.20 -9.15
C PRO A 2 -13.07 5.28 -8.08
N PHE A 3 -12.66 5.43 -6.82
CA PHE A 3 -13.14 4.58 -5.71
C PHE A 3 -14.67 4.57 -5.60
N ARG A 4 -15.32 5.72 -5.83
CA ARG A 4 -16.79 5.86 -5.75
C ARG A 4 -17.58 4.99 -6.74
N ARG A 5 -16.92 4.47 -7.79
CA ARG A 5 -17.57 3.58 -8.77
C ARG A 5 -17.50 2.10 -8.37
N VAL A 6 -16.76 1.75 -7.32
CA VAL A 6 -16.55 0.36 -6.91
C VAL A 6 -17.45 -0.03 -5.76
N ASN A 7 -18.03 -1.23 -5.83
CA ASN A 7 -18.99 -1.76 -4.86
C ASN A 7 -20.10 -0.74 -4.52
N ARG A 8 -20.69 -0.16 -5.57
CA ARG A 8 -21.73 0.87 -5.45
C ARG A 8 -23.08 0.19 -5.14
N PRO A 9 -23.84 0.68 -4.13
CA PRO A 9 -25.20 0.20 -3.90
C PRO A 9 -26.05 0.26 -5.18
N GLN A 10 -26.92 -0.73 -5.36
CA GLN A 10 -27.80 -0.89 -6.54
C GLN A 10 -27.08 -1.32 -7.83
N SER A 11 -25.77 -1.56 -7.81
CA SER A 11 -25.05 -2.22 -8.90
C SER A 11 -25.31 -3.74 -8.86
N PRO A 12 -25.35 -4.46 -10.00
CA PRO A 12 -25.47 -5.92 -10.02
C PRO A 12 -24.39 -6.63 -9.20
N ASP A 13 -23.15 -6.11 -9.24
CA ASP A 13 -21.99 -6.65 -8.50
C ASP A 13 -21.83 -6.10 -7.08
N TYR A 14 -22.87 -5.47 -6.51
CA TYR A 14 -22.82 -4.94 -5.16
C TYR A 14 -22.81 -6.06 -4.12
N ASP A 15 -21.79 -6.08 -3.26
CA ASP A 15 -21.74 -6.94 -2.08
C ASP A 15 -21.65 -6.07 -0.80
N PRO A 16 -22.72 -5.98 0.02
CA PRO A 16 -22.73 -5.21 1.26
C PRO A 16 -21.80 -5.78 2.34
N SER A 17 -21.26 -6.98 2.14
CA SER A 17 -20.27 -7.58 3.02
C SER A 17 -18.83 -7.17 2.66
N LEU A 18 -18.62 -6.39 1.60
CA LEU A 18 -17.32 -5.88 1.16
C LEU A 18 -17.20 -4.37 1.34
N GLN A 19 -15.98 -3.90 1.61
CA GLN A 19 -15.63 -2.49 1.70
C GLN A 19 -14.38 -2.17 0.89
N ARG A 20 -14.34 -0.96 0.34
CA ARG A 20 -13.18 -0.42 -0.36
C ARG A 20 -12.08 -0.08 0.66
N HIS A 21 -10.91 -0.64 0.47
CA HIS A 21 -9.71 -0.37 1.26
C HIS A 21 -8.67 0.36 0.39
N HIS A 22 -8.01 1.38 0.93
CA HIS A 22 -6.91 2.06 0.25
C HIS A 22 -5.58 1.43 0.68
N LEU A 23 -4.73 1.09 -0.28
CA LEU A 23 -3.41 0.49 -0.04
C LEU A 23 -2.45 1.52 0.53
N LEU A 24 -2.23 2.62 -0.19
CA LEU A 24 -1.64 3.82 0.39
C LEU A 24 -2.74 4.60 1.11
N PRO A 25 -2.63 4.79 2.43
CA PRO A 25 -3.62 5.53 3.20
C PRO A 25 -3.69 6.98 2.73
N LEU A 26 -4.90 7.54 2.64
CA LEU A 26 -5.09 8.93 2.23
C LEU A 26 -4.43 9.92 3.19
N GLN A 27 -4.14 9.51 4.43
CA GLN A 27 -3.35 10.28 5.40
C GLN A 27 -1.99 10.70 4.84
N VAL A 28 -1.39 9.93 3.93
CA VAL A 28 -0.14 10.29 3.24
C VAL A 28 -0.25 11.68 2.57
N LEU A 29 -1.42 12.03 2.02
CA LEU A 29 -1.66 13.31 1.36
C LEU A 29 -1.68 14.50 2.33
N SER A 30 -1.91 14.26 3.62
CA SER A 30 -2.03 15.30 4.64
C SER A 30 -0.73 15.58 5.41
N LEU A 31 0.30 14.77 5.18
CA LEU A 31 1.55 14.84 5.92
C LEU A 31 2.56 15.71 5.18
N ARG A 32 2.96 16.82 5.81
CA ARG A 32 3.91 17.79 5.25
C ARG A 32 5.21 17.19 4.72
N PRO A 33 5.85 16.20 5.36
CA PRO A 33 7.08 15.60 4.84
C PRO A 33 6.95 15.04 3.42
N PHE A 34 5.75 14.65 2.99
CA PHE A 34 5.54 14.03 1.68
C PHE A 34 5.02 15.03 0.63
N ALA A 35 4.61 16.23 1.03
CA ALA A 35 3.89 17.16 0.16
C ALA A 35 4.66 17.49 -1.11
N GLU A 36 5.93 17.88 -0.99
CA GLU A 36 6.76 18.29 -2.14
C GLU A 36 6.92 17.16 -3.16
N MET A 37 7.28 15.96 -2.70
CA MET A 37 7.40 14.78 -3.57
C MET A 37 6.07 14.48 -4.26
N LEU A 38 4.96 14.43 -3.51
CA LEU A 38 3.66 14.06 -4.06
C LEU A 38 3.12 15.10 -5.06
N GLU A 39 3.34 16.38 -4.81
CA GLU A 39 2.99 17.46 -5.73
C GLU A 39 3.78 17.35 -7.03
N ARG A 40 5.09 17.13 -6.95
CA ARG A 40 5.96 16.97 -8.13
C ARG A 40 5.62 15.73 -8.96
N LEU A 41 5.39 14.60 -8.29
CA LEU A 41 4.98 13.36 -8.95
C LEU A 41 3.58 13.43 -9.55
N GLY A 42 2.71 14.27 -8.99
CA GLY A 42 1.31 14.39 -9.39
C GLY A 42 0.43 13.25 -8.83
N TYR A 43 -0.62 13.63 -8.10
CA TYR A 43 -1.56 12.70 -7.48
C TYR A 43 -2.23 11.71 -8.45
N ALA A 44 -2.46 12.13 -9.69
CA ALA A 44 -3.03 11.29 -10.74
C ALA A 44 -2.08 10.17 -11.19
N LEU A 45 -0.77 10.43 -11.24
CA LEU A 45 0.24 9.44 -11.63
C LEU A 45 0.41 8.38 -10.54
N ILE A 46 0.39 8.78 -9.27
CA ILE A 46 0.41 7.85 -8.12
C ILE A 46 -0.90 7.05 -8.03
N GLY A 47 -2.02 7.65 -8.43
CA GLY A 47 -3.31 6.99 -8.55
C GLY A 47 -4.02 6.78 -7.21
N PHE A 48 -3.96 7.76 -6.30
CA PHE A 48 -4.62 7.67 -4.99
C PHE A 48 -6.13 7.39 -5.09
N ASP A 49 -6.82 7.98 -6.09
CA ASP A 49 -8.23 7.70 -6.40
C ASP A 49 -8.42 6.62 -7.49
N ASP A 50 -7.37 6.08 -8.11
CA ASP A 50 -7.53 4.92 -9.00
C ASP A 50 -7.59 3.63 -8.19
N PHE A 51 -8.79 3.10 -7.98
CA PHE A 51 -9.03 1.86 -7.26
C PHE A 51 -8.20 0.68 -7.80
N ARG A 52 -7.91 0.63 -9.10
CA ARG A 52 -7.09 -0.46 -9.68
C ARG A 52 -5.63 -0.38 -9.24
N ARG A 53 -5.15 0.83 -8.92
CA ARG A 53 -3.77 1.08 -8.46
C ARG A 53 -3.69 1.05 -6.95
N ASN A 54 -4.55 1.80 -6.27
CA ASN A 54 -4.49 2.04 -4.84
C ASN A 54 -5.61 1.37 -4.03
N GLY A 55 -6.48 0.58 -4.64
CA GLY A 55 -7.63 -0.03 -3.98
C GLY A 55 -7.59 -1.56 -3.91
N LEU A 56 -8.34 -2.10 -2.95
CA LEU A 56 -8.71 -3.50 -2.81
C LEU A 56 -10.10 -3.61 -2.16
N LEU A 57 -10.91 -4.59 -2.56
CA LEU A 57 -12.13 -4.93 -1.82
C LEU A 57 -11.77 -5.91 -0.72
N LEU A 58 -12.13 -5.57 0.51
CA LEU A 58 -11.92 -6.41 1.66
C LEU A 58 -13.23 -6.68 2.41
N PRO A 59 -13.36 -7.86 3.04
CA PRO A 59 -14.48 -8.19 3.90
C PRO A 59 -14.72 -7.15 4.99
N ALA A 60 -15.96 -6.70 5.16
CA ALA A 60 -16.43 -5.88 6.27
C ALA A 60 -17.28 -6.67 7.29
N ARG A 61 -17.48 -7.97 7.02
CA ARG A 61 -18.19 -8.92 7.89
C ARG A 61 -17.38 -10.19 8.07
N ASP A 62 -17.46 -10.75 9.27
CA ASP A 62 -16.71 -11.94 9.69
C ASP A 62 -17.02 -13.14 8.77
N SER A 63 -18.29 -13.34 8.42
CA SER A 63 -18.71 -14.40 7.48
C SER A 63 -18.08 -14.24 6.09
N ALA A 64 -17.92 -13.01 5.61
CA ALA A 64 -17.25 -12.75 4.35
C ALA A 64 -15.72 -12.92 4.45
N ALA A 65 -15.13 -12.59 5.60
CA ALA A 65 -13.70 -12.81 5.86
C ALA A 65 -13.38 -14.29 5.81
N LEU A 66 -14.17 -15.12 6.48
CA LEU A 66 -14.05 -16.58 6.44
C LEU A 66 -14.28 -17.14 5.03
N ARG A 67 -15.39 -16.74 4.37
CA ARG A 67 -15.74 -17.23 3.02
C ARG A 67 -14.68 -16.91 1.98
N LEU A 68 -14.07 -15.72 2.05
CA LEU A 68 -13.08 -15.26 1.08
C LEU A 68 -11.64 -15.54 1.51
N SER A 69 -11.42 -15.98 2.75
CA SER A 69 -10.10 -16.13 3.36
C SER A 69 -9.25 -14.86 3.23
N LEU A 70 -9.89 -13.69 3.43
CA LEU A 70 -9.27 -12.37 3.34
C LEU A 70 -9.35 -11.63 4.69
N PRO A 71 -8.44 -10.68 4.96
CA PRO A 71 -8.46 -9.91 6.20
C PRO A 71 -9.76 -9.12 6.41
N LEU A 72 -10.25 -9.11 7.64
CA LEU A 72 -11.40 -8.30 8.03
C LEU A 72 -11.02 -6.81 8.08
N HIS A 73 -11.70 -6.01 7.27
CA HIS A 73 -11.58 -4.56 7.21
C HIS A 73 -12.71 -3.90 8.01
N ARG A 74 -12.42 -3.57 9.28
CA ARG A 74 -13.29 -2.79 10.16
C ARG A 74 -12.50 -1.73 10.91
N GLY A 75 -12.98 -0.50 10.90
CA GLY A 75 -12.43 0.59 11.69
C GLY A 75 -10.97 0.97 11.33
N PRO A 76 -10.35 1.85 12.14
CA PRO A 76 -8.98 2.31 11.90
C PRO A 76 -7.93 1.21 12.13
N HIS A 77 -7.00 1.06 11.19
CA HIS A 77 -5.87 0.10 11.26
C HIS A 77 -4.53 0.82 11.44
N ARG A 78 -4.28 1.32 12.66
CA ARG A 78 -3.12 2.21 12.97
C ARG A 78 -1.77 1.59 12.63
N GLN A 79 -1.55 0.32 12.96
CA GLN A 79 -0.27 -0.36 12.71
C GLN A 79 0.04 -0.45 11.20
N TYR A 80 -0.96 -0.83 10.39
CA TYR A 80 -0.85 -0.80 8.93
C TYR A 80 -0.47 0.60 8.44
N ASN A 81 -1.18 1.62 8.94
CA ASN A 81 -0.91 3.01 8.55
C ASN A 81 0.52 3.42 8.89
N THR A 82 1.01 3.11 10.10
CA THR A 82 2.38 3.42 10.53
C THR A 82 3.40 2.79 9.59
N LEU A 83 3.29 1.49 9.31
CA LEU A 83 4.24 0.82 8.44
C LEU A 83 4.22 1.39 7.02
N VAL A 84 3.03 1.64 6.46
CA VAL A 84 2.96 2.26 5.13
C VAL A 84 3.56 3.67 5.13
N MET A 85 3.34 4.46 6.18
CA MET A 85 3.94 5.79 6.33
C MET A 85 5.46 5.74 6.41
N GLU A 86 6.04 4.81 7.18
CA GLU A 86 7.49 4.60 7.23
C GLU A 86 8.06 4.28 5.84
N ARG A 87 7.31 3.54 5.00
CA ARG A 87 7.76 3.20 3.65
C ARG A 87 7.71 4.36 2.70
N VAL A 88 6.64 5.12 2.75
CA VAL A 88 6.55 6.36 1.99
C VAL A 88 7.66 7.33 2.42
N GLY A 89 7.96 7.40 3.72
CA GLY A 89 9.06 8.22 4.24
C GLY A 89 10.45 7.80 3.74
N GLN A 90 10.73 6.52 3.59
CA GLN A 90 11.99 6.05 3.00
C GLN A 90 12.10 6.38 1.51
N ILE A 91 10.98 6.28 0.78
CA ILE A 91 10.93 6.68 -0.64
C ILE A 91 11.17 8.19 -0.76
N GLU A 92 10.53 8.99 0.09
CA GLU A 92 10.70 10.44 0.12
C GLU A 92 12.12 10.84 0.49
N ALA A 93 12.71 10.27 1.54
CA ALA A 93 14.08 10.59 1.96
C ALA A 93 15.09 10.32 0.83
N ARG A 94 14.91 9.21 0.10
CA ARG A 94 15.73 8.90 -1.07
C ARG A 94 15.48 9.89 -2.21
N TRP A 95 14.22 10.16 -2.53
CA TRP A 95 13.86 11.14 -3.55
C TRP A 95 14.51 12.51 -3.25
N SER A 96 14.42 12.99 -2.02
CA SER A 96 15.00 14.26 -1.56
C SER A 96 16.52 14.28 -1.70
N ALA A 97 17.20 13.17 -1.38
CA ALA A 97 18.66 13.05 -1.54
C ALA A 97 19.13 13.04 -3.01
N HIS A 98 18.30 12.52 -3.93
CA HIS A 98 18.66 12.36 -5.34
C HIS A 98 18.19 13.51 -6.24
N ARG A 99 17.11 14.23 -5.88
CA ARG A 99 16.49 15.26 -6.74
C ARG A 99 17.46 16.38 -7.14
N MET A 100 18.38 16.77 -6.25
CA MET A 100 19.36 17.83 -6.51
C MET A 100 20.36 17.48 -7.63
N ARG A 101 20.56 16.18 -7.92
CA ARG A 101 21.47 15.72 -8.97
C ARG A 101 20.74 15.49 -10.29
N SER A 102 19.54 14.94 -10.21
CA SER A 102 18.69 14.69 -11.39
C SER A 102 17.24 14.59 -10.95
N GLU A 103 16.49 15.66 -11.19
CA GLU A 103 15.08 15.75 -10.82
C GLU A 103 14.24 14.67 -11.51
N ASN A 104 14.34 14.56 -12.83
CA ASN A 104 13.56 13.60 -13.61
C ASN A 104 13.81 12.15 -13.19
N ALA A 105 15.06 11.81 -12.86
CA ALA A 105 15.40 10.46 -12.42
C ALA A 105 14.86 10.18 -11.00
N ALA A 106 14.94 11.15 -10.09
CA ALA A 106 14.37 11.03 -8.75
C ALA A 106 12.85 10.86 -8.82
N ASP A 107 12.17 11.68 -9.63
CA ASP A 107 10.72 11.64 -9.81
C ASP A 107 10.28 10.27 -10.38
N ALA A 108 10.94 9.80 -11.44
CA ALA A 108 10.65 8.50 -12.04
C ALA A 108 10.88 7.33 -11.04
N GLU A 109 11.98 7.37 -10.28
CA GLU A 109 12.29 6.35 -9.28
C GLU A 109 11.25 6.34 -8.15
N ALA A 110 10.87 7.50 -7.62
CA ALA A 110 9.89 7.61 -6.55
C ALA A 110 8.50 7.11 -6.99
N ALA A 111 8.04 7.50 -8.19
CA ALA A 111 6.78 7.01 -8.76
C ALA A 111 6.78 5.48 -8.91
N MET A 112 7.86 4.92 -9.44
CA MET A 112 8.02 3.47 -9.57
C MET A 112 8.03 2.77 -8.21
N ARG A 113 8.74 3.30 -7.20
CA ARG A 113 8.76 2.72 -5.85
C ARG A 113 7.40 2.76 -5.17
N LEU A 114 6.63 3.84 -5.34
CA LEU A 114 5.25 3.92 -4.85
C LEU A 114 4.35 2.86 -5.53
N ALA A 115 4.51 2.66 -6.84
CA ALA A 115 3.79 1.62 -7.57
C ALA A 115 4.17 0.20 -7.11
N LEU A 116 5.45 -0.05 -6.83
CA LEU A 116 5.94 -1.32 -6.27
C LEU A 116 5.37 -1.56 -4.86
N LEU A 117 5.34 -0.52 -4.02
CA LEU A 117 4.74 -0.56 -2.68
C LEU A 117 3.25 -0.92 -2.76
N GLN A 118 2.46 -0.24 -3.60
CA GLN A 118 1.04 -0.57 -3.83
C GLN A 118 0.86 -2.04 -4.27
N ARG A 119 1.66 -2.51 -5.23
CA ARG A 119 1.59 -3.90 -5.72
C ARG A 119 1.93 -4.89 -4.61
N ALA A 120 2.95 -4.61 -3.81
CA ALA A 120 3.38 -5.48 -2.71
C ALA A 120 2.34 -5.53 -1.58
N LEU A 121 1.77 -4.38 -1.18
CA LEU A 121 0.68 -4.30 -0.21
C LEU A 121 -0.55 -5.11 -0.68
N ARG A 122 -0.95 -4.95 -1.95
CA ARG A 122 -2.06 -5.73 -2.52
C ARG A 122 -1.78 -7.23 -2.46
N ARG A 123 -0.60 -7.67 -2.90
CA ARG A 123 -0.21 -9.09 -2.85
C ARG A 123 -0.25 -9.62 -1.42
N ARG A 124 0.28 -8.86 -0.46
CA ARG A 124 0.33 -9.27 0.94
C ARG A 124 -1.07 -9.45 1.55
N LEU A 125 -2.01 -8.59 1.20
CA LEU A 125 -3.41 -8.68 1.67
C LEU A 125 -4.21 -9.80 0.99
N LEU A 126 -3.91 -10.10 -0.28
CA LEU A 126 -4.60 -11.14 -1.05
C LEU A 126 -4.04 -12.56 -0.84
N ASN A 127 -2.73 -12.66 -0.66
CA ASN A 127 -2.04 -13.93 -0.51
C ASN A 127 -0.96 -13.78 0.57
N PRO A 128 -1.36 -13.93 1.84
CA PRO A 128 -0.40 -13.87 2.92
C PRO A 128 0.51 -15.11 2.88
N ALA A 129 1.72 -14.97 2.32
CA ALA A 129 2.73 -16.00 2.36
C ALA A 129 3.04 -16.39 3.83
N GLY A 130 2.48 -17.50 4.29
CA GLY A 130 2.68 -18.05 5.64
C GLY A 130 1.67 -17.57 6.69
N LYS A 131 1.62 -16.26 6.99
CA LYS A 131 0.79 -15.71 8.09
C LYS A 131 -0.14 -14.59 7.62
N PRO A 132 -1.47 -14.66 7.87
CA PRO A 132 -2.44 -13.63 7.51
C PRO A 132 -2.10 -12.27 8.14
N PHE A 133 -2.05 -11.21 7.32
CA PHE A 133 -1.86 -9.86 7.85
C PHE A 133 -3.19 -9.32 8.40
N ARG A 134 -3.26 -9.03 9.71
CA ARG A 134 -4.46 -8.48 10.34
C ARG A 134 -4.57 -6.98 10.12
N LEU A 135 -5.69 -6.55 9.56
CA LEU A 135 -6.10 -5.14 9.60
C LEU A 135 -6.91 -4.82 10.85
N ASN A 136 -7.62 -5.81 11.40
CA ASN A 136 -8.49 -5.64 12.56
C ASN A 136 -8.16 -6.67 13.67
N ARG A 137 -8.23 -6.22 14.94
CA ARG A 137 -7.96 -7.06 16.12
C ARG A 137 -9.03 -8.14 16.41
N HIS A 138 -10.17 -8.06 15.75
CA HIS A 138 -11.27 -9.03 15.76
C HIS A 138 -11.35 -9.80 14.44
N ASP A 139 -10.32 -9.73 13.60
CA ASP A 139 -10.24 -10.51 12.37
C ASP A 139 -10.25 -12.01 12.71
N PRO A 140 -11.23 -12.79 12.19
CA PRO A 140 -11.35 -14.21 12.47
C PRO A 140 -10.35 -15.07 11.68
N VAL A 141 -9.70 -14.53 10.66
CA VAL A 141 -8.73 -15.26 9.81
C VAL A 141 -7.30 -15.13 10.35
N GLY A 142 -7.02 -14.14 11.22
CA GLY A 142 -5.70 -13.95 11.84
C GLY A 142 -5.74 -14.19 13.35
N THR A 143 -5.55 -15.42 13.80
CA THR A 143 -5.39 -15.74 15.23
C THR A 143 -3.93 -16.03 15.55
N GLY A 144 -3.22 -15.05 16.10
CA GLY A 144 -1.81 -15.18 16.49
C GLY A 144 -1.09 -13.86 16.27
N PHE A 145 -0.74 -13.18 17.35
CA PHE A 145 0.03 -11.94 17.31
C PHE A 145 1.51 -12.30 17.41
N ASP A 146 2.30 -11.87 16.44
CA ASP A 146 3.76 -11.91 16.55
C ASP A 146 4.33 -10.64 15.92
N PHE A 147 5.10 -9.88 16.71
CA PHE A 147 5.76 -8.65 16.24
C PHE A 147 6.71 -8.93 15.06
N THR A 148 7.15 -10.17 14.88
CA THR A 148 7.92 -10.64 13.71
C THR A 148 7.18 -10.45 12.38
N ASP A 149 5.85 -10.34 12.37
CA ASP A 149 5.07 -10.21 11.13
C ASP A 149 5.15 -8.81 10.52
N LEU A 150 5.38 -7.79 11.36
CA LEU A 150 5.65 -6.43 10.92
C LEU A 150 7.02 -6.36 10.27
N ASP A 151 8.04 -6.95 10.89
CA ASP A 151 9.40 -7.01 10.34
C ASP A 151 9.44 -7.80 9.04
N ALA A 152 8.78 -8.96 8.96
CA ALA A 152 8.71 -9.74 7.72
C ALA A 152 7.92 -9.02 6.60
N MET A 153 6.83 -8.32 6.95
CA MET A 153 6.14 -7.46 5.98
C MET A 153 7.07 -6.35 5.53
N ALA A 154 7.84 -5.79 6.46
CA ALA A 154 8.79 -4.78 6.16
C ALA A 154 9.89 -5.34 5.21
N GLU A 155 10.51 -6.48 5.49
CA GLU A 155 11.49 -7.11 4.59
C GLU A 155 10.93 -7.36 3.17
N SER A 156 9.68 -7.84 3.08
CA SER A 156 9.01 -8.04 1.78
C SER A 156 8.82 -6.73 1.00
N LEU A 157 8.43 -5.65 1.69
CA LEU A 157 8.29 -4.32 1.10
C LEU A 157 9.65 -3.67 0.80
N TRP A 158 10.68 -3.97 1.59
CA TRP A 158 12.06 -3.56 1.35
C TRP A 158 12.58 -4.19 0.07
N GLY A 159 12.47 -5.50 -0.11
CA GLY A 159 12.86 -6.17 -1.36
C GLY A 159 12.12 -5.60 -2.58
N ALA A 160 10.81 -5.31 -2.43
CA ALA A 160 10.02 -4.71 -3.51
C ALA A 160 10.44 -3.28 -3.87
N THR A 161 11.07 -2.53 -2.97
CA THR A 161 11.48 -1.14 -3.20
C THR A 161 12.99 -1.00 -3.44
N GLN A 162 13.85 -1.89 -2.92
CA GLN A 162 15.32 -1.79 -3.03
C GLN A 162 15.91 -2.32 -4.34
N ASN A 163 15.21 -3.18 -5.09
CA ASN A 163 15.76 -3.99 -6.19
C ASN A 163 16.23 -3.24 -7.46
N ILE A 164 16.52 -1.95 -7.39
CA ILE A 164 17.06 -1.14 -8.50
C ILE A 164 18.41 -0.49 -8.16
N ALA A 165 18.78 -0.34 -6.87
CA ALA A 165 20.08 0.21 -6.51
C ALA A 165 21.26 -0.66 -7.01
N ALA A 166 21.05 -1.98 -7.12
CA ALA A 166 22.04 -2.91 -7.64
C ALA A 166 22.22 -2.78 -9.17
N SER A 167 21.13 -2.59 -9.93
CA SER A 167 21.20 -2.56 -11.40
C SER A 167 21.74 -1.25 -11.97
N SER A 168 21.63 -0.14 -11.23
CA SER A 168 22.24 1.15 -11.62
C SER A 168 23.73 1.23 -11.32
N ALA A 169 24.25 0.43 -10.39
CA ALA A 169 25.69 0.37 -10.10
C ALA A 169 26.46 -0.47 -11.15
N THR A 170 25.82 -1.49 -11.74
CA THR A 170 26.48 -2.38 -12.71
C THR A 170 26.55 -1.80 -14.13
N LEU A 171 25.74 -0.80 -14.46
CA LEU A 171 25.75 -0.14 -15.78
C LEU A 171 26.68 1.10 -15.84
N ALA A 172 27.35 1.43 -14.73
CA ALA A 172 28.29 2.54 -14.62
C ALA A 172 29.73 2.08 -14.31
N SER A 173 30.03 0.78 -14.54
CA SER A 173 31.36 0.18 -14.39
C SER A 173 32.01 -0.07 -15.74
#